data_AF-A0A091VIA6-F1
#
_entry.id   AF-A0A091VIA6-F1
#
_cell.length_a   1.000
_cell.length_b   1.000
_cell.length_c   1.000
_cell.angle_alpha   90.00
_cell.angle_beta   90.00
_cell.angle_gamma   90.00
#
_symmetry.space_group_name_H-M   'P 1'
#
loop_
_entity.id
_entity.type
_entity.pdbx_description
1 polymer ?
#
loop_
_entity_poly.entity_id
_entity_poly.type
_entity_poly.pdbx_seq_one_letter_code
_entity_poly.pdbx_strand_id
1 'polypeptide(L)'
;PGLGVSQVKLHNTVKPSVDYVCQLKFPSGNYPPCTDDTRDLLVHWCHGAPGVIYMLVQAYKVFGEQQYLNDALQCAEVIWQHGLLKKGYGLCHGTAGNAYSFLTLYNITQNMKYLYRACKFAEWCLSYGQHGCRTPDTPFSLFEGMAGTIYFLADLLVPTKAKFPAFEL
;
A
#
# COMPACT_ATOMS: atom_id res chain seq x y z
N PRO A 1 -7.80 -2.16 22.74
CA PRO A 1 -7.50 -3.56 23.11
C PRO A 1 -6.08 -3.95 22.65
N GLY A 2 -5.11 -3.98 23.57
CA GLY A 2 -3.76 -4.47 23.24
C GLY A 2 -3.84 -5.96 22.94
N LEU A 3 -3.23 -6.40 21.84
CA LEU A 3 -3.28 -7.78 21.31
C LEU A 3 -2.70 -8.86 22.25
N GLY A 4 -2.47 -8.58 23.54
CA GLY A 4 -2.01 -9.55 24.54
C GLY A 4 -0.62 -10.14 24.26
N VAL A 5 0.12 -9.60 23.28
CA VAL A 5 1.45 -10.11 22.92
C VAL A 5 2.46 -9.58 23.93
N SER A 6 3.24 -10.49 24.53
CA SER A 6 4.31 -10.10 25.44
C SER A 6 5.40 -9.33 24.71
N GLN A 7 6.02 -8.36 25.38
CA GLN A 7 7.17 -7.63 24.83
C GLN A 7 8.30 -8.55 24.36
N VAL A 8 8.50 -9.67 25.07
CA VAL A 8 9.48 -10.69 24.69
C VAL A 8 9.17 -11.31 23.32
N LYS A 9 7.92 -11.70 23.05
CA LYS A 9 7.53 -12.25 21.73
C LYS A 9 7.63 -11.20 20.63
N LEU A 10 7.27 -9.95 20.94
CA LEU A 10 7.33 -8.84 19.99
C LEU A 10 8.77 -8.60 19.52
N HIS A 11 9.72 -8.52 20.45
CA HIS A 11 11.13 -8.25 20.14
C HIS A 11 11.93 -9.47 19.67
N ASN A 12 11.66 -10.66 20.19
CA ASN A 12 12.48 -11.84 19.86
C ASN A 12 11.93 -12.68 18.71
N THR A 13 10.68 -12.46 18.30
CA THR A 13 10.05 -13.24 17.22
C THR A 13 9.53 -12.33 16.12
N VAL A 14 8.66 -11.37 16.44
CA VAL A 14 8.02 -10.54 15.40
C VAL A 14 9.03 -9.61 14.73
N LYS A 15 9.84 -8.87 15.50
CA LYS A 15 10.80 -7.92 14.95
C LYS A 15 11.82 -8.58 14.00
N PRO A 16 12.51 -9.68 14.35
CA PRO A 16 13.46 -10.32 13.44
C PRO A 16 12.78 -10.88 12.17
N SER A 17 11.53 -11.34 12.27
CA SER A 17 10.76 -11.77 11.09
C SER A 17 10.39 -10.60 10.17
N VAL A 18 10.04 -9.44 10.73
CA VAL A 18 9.83 -8.20 9.96
C VAL A 18 11.14 -7.78 9.30
N ASP A 19 12.25 -7.78 10.04
CA ASP A 19 13.57 -7.42 9.53
C ASP A 19 14.01 -8.34 8.37
N TYR A 20 13.68 -9.64 8.44
CA TYR A 20 13.89 -10.56 7.33
C TYR A 20 13.10 -10.15 6.08
N VAL A 21 11.82 -9.79 6.21
CA VAL A 21 11.02 -9.29 5.07
C VAL A 21 11.62 -8.01 4.49
N CYS A 22 12.12 -7.08 5.33
CA CYS A 22 12.80 -5.87 4.87
C CYS A 22 14.04 -6.19 4.02
N GLN A 23 14.77 -7.26 4.32
CA GLN A 23 15.93 -7.71 3.55
C GLN A 23 15.57 -8.29 2.17
N LEU A 24 14.32 -8.71 1.95
CA LEU A 24 13.84 -9.22 0.66
C LEU A 24 13.60 -8.10 -0.38
N LYS A 25 13.72 -6.83 0.02
CA LYS A 25 13.50 -5.67 -0.84
C LYS A 25 14.42 -5.71 -2.07
N PHE A 26 13.84 -5.52 -3.25
CA PHE A 26 14.60 -5.39 -4.50
C PHE A 26 15.42 -4.09 -4.53
N PRO A 27 16.45 -4.01 -5.41
CA PRO A 27 17.19 -2.77 -5.64
C PRO A 27 16.31 -1.57 -6.03
N SER A 28 15.14 -1.81 -6.63
CA SER A 28 14.15 -0.77 -6.97
C SER A 28 13.45 -0.16 -5.74
N GLY A 29 13.45 -0.86 -4.60
CA GLY A 29 12.62 -0.57 -3.44
C GLY A 29 11.30 -1.34 -3.38
N ASN A 30 10.97 -2.14 -4.40
CA ASN A 30 9.80 -3.02 -4.41
C ASN A 30 10.06 -4.34 -3.66
N TYR A 31 9.06 -5.20 -3.53
CA TYR A 31 9.16 -6.48 -2.81
C TYR A 31 8.70 -7.67 -3.67
N PRO A 32 9.35 -8.83 -3.53
CA PRO A 32 8.99 -10.03 -4.27
C PRO A 32 7.65 -10.61 -3.79
N PRO A 33 6.89 -11.29 -4.67
CA PRO A 33 5.64 -11.97 -4.28
C PRO A 33 5.89 -13.14 -3.33
N CYS A 34 7.01 -13.85 -3.51
CA CYS A 34 7.43 -15.01 -2.72
C CYS A 34 8.93 -14.88 -2.41
N THR A 35 9.41 -15.59 -1.39
CA THR A 35 10.87 -15.72 -1.16
C THR A 35 11.56 -16.26 -2.40
N ASP A 36 12.77 -15.78 -2.67
CA ASP A 36 13.62 -16.17 -3.80
C ASP A 36 13.09 -15.80 -5.20
N ASP A 37 11.94 -15.12 -5.33
CA ASP A 37 11.50 -14.57 -6.61
C ASP A 37 12.39 -13.38 -7.01
N THR A 38 12.94 -13.44 -8.23
CA THR A 38 13.82 -12.41 -8.78
C THR A 38 13.09 -11.44 -9.72
N ARG A 39 11.79 -11.65 -9.96
CA ARG A 39 11.00 -10.85 -10.91
C ARG A 39 10.37 -9.65 -10.21
N ASP A 40 10.98 -8.50 -10.42
CA ASP A 40 10.47 -7.23 -9.92
C ASP A 40 9.41 -6.64 -10.87
N LEU A 41 8.15 -7.09 -10.71
CA LEU A 41 7.06 -6.76 -11.62
C LEU A 41 5.77 -6.27 -10.94
N LEU A 42 5.45 -6.80 -9.77
CA LEU A 42 4.13 -6.59 -9.16
C LEU A 42 4.19 -5.39 -8.22
N VAL A 43 3.36 -4.37 -8.52
CA VAL A 43 3.17 -3.19 -7.68
C VAL A 43 1.70 -3.17 -7.27
N HIS A 44 1.32 -4.15 -6.44
CA HIS A 44 -0.05 -4.38 -6.00
C HIS A 44 -0.16 -4.39 -4.46
N TRP A 45 -1.37 -4.17 -3.93
CA TRP A 45 -1.63 -4.43 -2.52
C TRP A 45 -1.41 -5.91 -2.17
N CYS A 46 -1.87 -6.83 -3.01
CA CYS A 46 -1.71 -8.26 -2.73
C CYS A 46 -0.26 -8.75 -2.84
N HIS A 47 0.58 -8.10 -3.66
CA HIS A 47 1.99 -8.46 -3.85
C HIS A 47 2.80 -7.23 -4.26
N GLY A 48 3.80 -6.88 -3.45
CA GLY A 48 4.72 -5.77 -3.68
C GLY A 48 4.60 -4.63 -2.68
N ALA A 49 5.28 -3.52 -2.99
CA ALA A 49 5.38 -2.35 -2.13
C ALA A 49 4.03 -1.81 -1.61
N PRO A 50 2.93 -1.73 -2.39
CA PRO A 50 1.66 -1.23 -1.87
C PRO A 50 1.07 -2.05 -0.74
N GLY A 51 1.38 -3.35 -0.63
CA GLY A 51 0.96 -4.18 0.50
C GLY A 51 1.94 -4.13 1.68
N VAL A 52 3.24 -4.14 1.38
CA VAL A 52 4.31 -4.19 2.40
C VAL A 52 4.38 -2.90 3.22
N ILE A 53 4.02 -1.75 2.63
CA ILE A 53 4.09 -0.45 3.29
C ILE A 53 3.35 -0.39 4.65
N TYR A 54 2.23 -1.12 4.80
CA TYR A 54 1.47 -1.16 6.05
C TYR A 54 2.25 -1.86 7.18
N MET A 55 2.94 -2.96 6.86
CA MET A 55 3.83 -3.64 7.82
C MET A 55 4.93 -2.68 8.28
N LEU A 56 5.56 -1.96 7.34
CA LEU A 56 6.64 -1.02 7.63
C LEU A 56 6.18 0.15 8.50
N VAL A 57 5.04 0.76 8.16
CA VAL A 57 4.46 1.85 8.96
C VAL A 57 4.08 1.36 10.36
N GLN A 58 3.50 0.17 10.48
CA GLN A 58 3.16 -0.39 11.78
C GLN A 58 4.42 -0.75 12.60
N ALA A 59 5.46 -1.29 11.96
CA ALA A 59 6.75 -1.55 12.60
C ALA A 59 7.39 -0.25 13.11
N TYR A 60 7.35 0.83 12.32
CA TYR A 60 7.80 2.15 12.77
C TYR A 60 7.02 2.65 13.99
N LYS A 61 5.68 2.56 13.97
CA LYS A 61 4.84 2.98 15.12
C LYS A 61 5.16 2.22 16.41
N VAL A 62 5.51 0.93 16.30
CA VAL A 62 5.71 0.03 17.44
C VAL A 62 7.13 0.05 17.96
N PHE A 63 8.12 0.00 17.05
CA PHE A 63 9.54 -0.12 17.40
C PHE A 63 10.28 1.21 17.40
N GLY A 64 9.74 2.25 16.76
CA GLY A 64 10.36 3.59 16.70
C GLY A 64 11.62 3.69 15.84
N GLU A 65 12.00 2.64 15.12
CA GLU A 65 13.23 2.61 14.32
C GLU A 65 13.03 3.28 12.96
N GLN A 66 13.85 4.29 12.68
CA GLN A 66 13.75 5.12 11.48
C GLN A 66 13.90 4.32 10.16
N GLN A 67 14.58 3.18 10.19
CA GLN A 67 14.75 2.31 9.02
C GLN A 67 13.40 1.87 8.41
N TYR A 68 12.40 1.55 9.24
CA TYR A 68 11.09 1.11 8.77
C TYR A 68 10.35 2.24 8.06
N LEU A 69 10.45 3.46 8.60
CA LEU A 69 9.88 4.63 7.92
C LEU A 69 10.61 4.88 6.61
N ASN A 70 11.94 4.82 6.57
CA ASN A 70 12.72 5.02 5.35
C ASN A 70 12.31 4.02 4.24
N ASP A 71 12.11 2.75 4.59
CA ASP A 71 11.63 1.73 3.66
C ASP A 71 10.19 2.01 3.18
N ALA A 72 9.31 2.48 4.06
CA ALA A 72 7.96 2.88 3.68
C ALA A 72 7.96 4.09 2.72
N LEU A 73 8.86 5.05 2.94
CA LEU A 73 9.05 6.18 2.03
C LEU A 73 9.58 5.71 0.66
N GLN A 74 10.48 4.71 0.61
CA GLN A 74 10.92 4.09 -0.64
C GLN A 74 9.78 3.38 -1.37
N CYS A 75 8.93 2.64 -0.65
CA CYS A 75 7.71 2.05 -1.22
C CYS A 75 6.87 3.12 -1.92
N ALA A 76 6.70 4.29 -1.31
CA ALA A 76 5.93 5.37 -1.92
C ALA A 76 6.58 5.96 -3.18
N GLU A 77 7.91 5.94 -3.31
CA GLU A 77 8.57 6.33 -4.56
C GLU A 77 8.33 5.28 -5.67
N VAL A 78 8.42 3.99 -5.36
CA VAL A 78 8.07 2.89 -6.29
C VAL A 78 6.63 3.03 -6.77
N ILE A 79 5.69 3.21 -5.83
CA ILE A 79 4.26 3.32 -6.13
C ILE A 79 4.00 4.59 -6.93
N TRP A 80 4.70 5.69 -6.66
CA TRP A 80 4.55 6.91 -7.44
C TRP A 80 4.99 6.73 -8.89
N GLN A 81 6.08 6.00 -9.12
CA GLN A 81 6.64 5.79 -10.46
C GLN A 81 5.90 4.71 -11.26
N HIS A 82 5.39 3.67 -10.58
CA HIS A 82 4.92 2.44 -11.23
C HIS A 82 3.50 1.99 -10.80
N GLY A 83 2.84 2.73 -9.90
CA GLY A 83 1.57 2.33 -9.30
C GLY A 83 0.31 2.67 -10.11
N LEU A 84 0.44 3.34 -11.27
CA LEU A 84 -0.66 3.50 -12.23
C LEU A 84 -0.74 2.26 -13.13
N LEU A 85 -1.65 1.35 -12.80
CA LEU A 85 -1.63 0.01 -13.37
C LEU A 85 -2.49 -0.10 -14.62
N LYS A 86 -1.91 -0.62 -15.71
CA LYS A 86 -2.67 -1.09 -16.89
C LYS A 86 -3.68 -2.20 -16.52
N LYS A 87 -3.48 -2.87 -15.38
CA LYS A 87 -4.31 -3.95 -14.86
C LYS A 87 -5.73 -3.49 -14.47
N GLY A 88 -5.91 -2.23 -14.11
CA GLY A 88 -7.20 -1.65 -13.72
C GLY A 88 -7.12 -0.74 -12.50
N TYR A 89 -8.29 -0.38 -11.96
CA TYR A 89 -8.45 0.67 -10.95
C TYR A 89 -8.87 0.13 -9.57
N GLY A 90 -9.07 -1.18 -9.41
CA GLY A 90 -9.55 -1.81 -8.18
C GLY A 90 -8.60 -1.70 -6.98
N LEU A 91 -8.97 -2.34 -5.87
CA LEU A 91 -8.23 -2.28 -4.60
C LEU A 91 -7.13 -3.33 -4.47
N CYS A 92 -7.36 -4.57 -4.91
CA CYS A 92 -6.40 -5.66 -4.69
C CYS A 92 -5.09 -5.46 -5.47
N HIS A 93 -5.22 -4.98 -6.71
CA HIS A 93 -4.13 -4.84 -7.67
C HIS A 93 -4.50 -3.82 -8.75
N GLY A 94 -4.96 -2.65 -8.31
CA GLY A 94 -5.35 -1.53 -9.15
C GLY A 94 -4.88 -0.20 -8.59
N THR A 95 -5.05 0.86 -9.38
CA THR A 95 -4.60 2.22 -9.01
C THR A 95 -5.21 2.71 -7.69
N ALA A 96 -6.50 2.47 -7.42
CA ALA A 96 -7.13 2.93 -6.19
C ALA A 96 -6.52 2.26 -4.94
N GLY A 97 -6.27 0.95 -5.01
CA GLY A 97 -5.59 0.22 -3.93
C GLY A 97 -4.19 0.74 -3.66
N ASN A 98 -3.44 1.04 -4.72
CA ASN A 98 -2.11 1.61 -4.61
C ASN A 98 -2.12 3.00 -3.95
N ALA A 99 -3.14 3.81 -4.24
CA ALA A 99 -3.26 5.17 -3.71
C ALA A 99 -3.40 5.22 -2.18
N TYR A 100 -4.02 4.21 -1.57
CA TYR A 100 -4.12 4.11 -0.11
C TYR A 100 -2.77 4.10 0.58
N SER A 101 -1.72 3.57 -0.06
CA SER A 101 -0.34 3.62 0.46
C SER A 101 0.11 5.05 0.76
N PHE A 102 -0.30 6.02 -0.06
CA PHE A 102 -0.02 7.43 0.17
C PHE A 102 -0.85 8.01 1.31
N LEU A 103 -2.11 7.57 1.47
CA LEU A 103 -2.95 8.00 2.60
C LEU A 103 -2.40 7.48 3.93
N THR A 104 -1.96 6.23 3.98
CA THR A 104 -1.28 5.65 5.15
C THR A 104 -0.02 6.44 5.52
N LEU A 105 0.81 6.81 4.53
CA LEU A 105 1.99 7.65 4.78
C LEU A 105 1.64 9.09 5.16
N TYR A 106 0.61 9.68 4.55
CA TYR A 106 0.14 11.00 4.94
C TYR A 106 -0.30 10.99 6.40
N ASN A 107 -1.06 9.98 6.83
CA ASN A 107 -1.58 9.90 8.19
C ASN A 107 -0.49 9.71 9.25
N ILE A 108 0.64 9.04 8.93
CA ILE A 108 1.78 8.94 9.86
C ILE A 108 2.71 10.16 9.81
N THR A 109 2.98 10.73 8.63
CA THR A 109 4.00 11.78 8.48
C THR A 109 3.45 13.20 8.51
N GLN A 110 2.15 13.38 8.29
CA GLN A 110 1.50 14.67 8.02
C GLN A 110 2.11 15.45 6.85
N ASN A 111 2.91 14.78 5.99
CA ASN A 111 3.54 15.41 4.85
C ASN A 111 2.55 15.50 3.68
N MET A 112 2.19 16.74 3.32
CA MET A 112 1.24 17.04 2.25
C MET A 112 1.63 16.47 0.88
N LYS A 113 2.91 16.15 0.65
CA LYS A 113 3.37 15.43 -0.56
C LYS A 113 2.57 14.15 -0.78
N TYR A 114 2.31 13.37 0.27
CA TYR A 114 1.62 12.08 0.12
C TYR A 114 0.12 12.26 -0.12
N LEU A 115 -0.52 13.21 0.56
CA LEU A 115 -1.91 13.56 0.24
C LEU A 115 -2.05 14.01 -1.22
N TYR A 116 -1.13 14.85 -1.70
CA TYR A 116 -1.09 15.25 -3.11
C TYR A 116 -0.99 14.04 -4.06
N ARG A 117 -0.12 13.07 -3.77
CA ARG A 117 0.01 11.85 -4.58
C ARG A 117 -1.27 11.02 -4.59
N ALA A 118 -1.95 10.87 -3.44
CA ALA A 118 -3.26 10.22 -3.36
C ALA A 118 -4.29 10.94 -4.27
N CYS A 119 -4.33 12.27 -4.23
CA CYS A 119 -5.21 13.07 -5.10
C CYS A 119 -4.88 12.87 -6.59
N LYS A 120 -3.60 12.75 -6.97
CA LYS A 120 -3.21 12.46 -8.36
C LYS A 120 -3.61 11.07 -8.82
N PHE A 121 -3.62 10.09 -7.93
CA PHE A 121 -4.16 8.76 -8.22
C PHE A 121 -5.70 8.77 -8.31
N ALA A 122 -6.37 9.60 -7.53
CA ALA A 122 -7.80 9.84 -7.67
C ALA A 122 -8.14 10.51 -9.01
N GLU A 123 -7.36 11.51 -9.43
CA GLU A 123 -7.50 12.14 -10.76
C GLU A 123 -7.42 11.09 -11.89
N TRP A 124 -6.48 10.16 -11.81
CA TRP A 124 -6.42 9.02 -12.74
C TRP A 124 -7.69 8.15 -12.69
N CYS A 125 -8.23 7.89 -11.50
CA CYS A 125 -9.46 7.12 -11.31
C CYS A 125 -10.71 7.87 -11.80
N LEU A 126 -10.73 9.21 -11.80
CA LEU A 126 -11.85 10.00 -12.34
C LEU A 126 -11.97 9.85 -13.87
N SER A 127 -10.88 9.56 -14.57
CA SER A 127 -10.86 9.14 -15.97
C SER A 127 -11.11 7.63 -16.14
N TYR A 128 -11.93 7.01 -15.27
CA TYR A 128 -12.20 5.57 -15.29
C TYR A 128 -12.62 5.09 -16.70
N GLY A 129 -11.99 4.03 -17.18
CA GLY A 129 -12.28 3.43 -18.49
C GLY A 129 -11.65 4.16 -19.69
N GLN A 130 -10.96 5.28 -19.48
CA GLN A 130 -10.36 6.06 -20.59
C GLN A 130 -8.90 5.66 -20.91
N HIS A 131 -8.30 4.77 -20.11
CA HIS A 131 -6.87 4.40 -20.24
C HIS A 131 -6.62 3.05 -20.92
N GLY A 132 -7.64 2.41 -21.49
CA GLY A 132 -7.51 1.10 -22.14
C GLY A 132 -7.18 -0.06 -21.17
N CYS A 133 -7.50 0.09 -19.89
CA CYS A 133 -7.38 -0.99 -18.91
C CYS A 133 -8.33 -2.14 -19.24
N ARG A 134 -7.92 -3.37 -18.91
CA ARG A 134 -8.79 -4.55 -19.01
C ARG A 134 -10.00 -4.42 -18.08
N THR A 135 -11.10 -5.06 -18.46
CA THR A 135 -12.27 -5.23 -17.57
C THR A 135 -11.91 -6.29 -16.50
N PRO A 136 -12.17 -6.05 -15.21
CA PRO A 136 -11.94 -7.05 -14.15
C PRO A 136 -12.87 -8.26 -14.29
N ASP A 137 -12.49 -9.40 -13.69
CA ASP A 137 -13.29 -10.64 -13.73
C ASP A 137 -14.65 -10.43 -13.06
N THR A 138 -14.67 -9.67 -11.95
CA THR A 138 -15.90 -9.19 -11.31
C THR A 138 -15.97 -7.65 -11.35
N PRO A 139 -16.48 -7.04 -12.45
CA PRO A 139 -16.31 -5.60 -12.74
C PRO A 139 -16.85 -4.62 -11.70
N PHE A 140 -17.75 -5.08 -10.81
CA PHE A 140 -18.41 -4.27 -9.80
C PHE A 140 -18.09 -4.70 -8.36
N SER A 141 -17.20 -5.67 -8.15
CA SER A 141 -16.83 -6.13 -6.81
C SER A 141 -15.98 -5.11 -6.06
N LEU A 142 -15.86 -5.29 -4.74
CA LEU A 142 -15.07 -4.42 -3.88
C LEU A 142 -13.57 -4.48 -4.22
N PHE A 143 -12.99 -5.68 -4.39
CA PHE A 143 -11.54 -5.82 -4.49
C PHE A 143 -11.00 -5.71 -5.92
N GLU A 144 -11.79 -6.08 -6.93
CA GLU A 144 -11.35 -6.05 -8.33
C GLU A 144 -11.99 -4.92 -9.12
N GLY A 145 -13.23 -4.59 -8.77
CA GLY A 145 -14.12 -3.78 -9.59
C GLY A 145 -14.35 -2.35 -9.10
N MET A 146 -15.38 -1.76 -9.70
CA MET A 146 -15.78 -0.37 -9.53
C MET A 146 -16.12 0.01 -8.08
N ALA A 147 -16.70 -0.91 -7.29
CA ALA A 147 -17.03 -0.62 -5.90
C ALA A 147 -15.78 -0.26 -5.08
N GLY A 148 -14.63 -0.89 -5.38
CA GLY A 148 -13.36 -0.54 -4.75
C GLY A 148 -12.85 0.85 -5.12
N THR A 149 -12.94 1.22 -6.39
CA THR A 149 -12.57 2.57 -6.83
C THR A 149 -13.48 3.63 -6.21
N ILE A 150 -14.80 3.39 -6.16
CA ILE A 150 -15.77 4.27 -5.49
C ILE A 150 -15.43 4.42 -4.00
N TYR A 151 -15.13 3.30 -3.33
CA TYR A 151 -14.78 3.30 -1.91
C TYR A 151 -13.59 4.23 -1.65
N PHE A 152 -12.51 4.08 -2.41
CA PHE A 152 -11.33 4.95 -2.32
C PHE A 152 -11.67 6.43 -2.53
N LEU A 153 -12.44 6.76 -3.58
CA LEU A 153 -12.80 8.14 -3.89
C LEU A 153 -13.64 8.78 -2.77
N ALA A 154 -14.57 8.02 -2.18
CA ALA A 154 -15.36 8.48 -1.05
C ALA A 154 -14.51 8.67 0.20
N ASP A 155 -13.59 7.75 0.47
CA ASP A 155 -12.72 7.79 1.65
C ASP A 155 -11.71 8.95 1.59
N LEU A 156 -11.28 9.32 0.37
CA LEU A 156 -10.43 10.48 0.12
C LEU A 156 -11.09 11.82 0.50
N LEU A 157 -12.42 11.89 0.65
CA LEU A 157 -13.11 13.11 1.09
C LEU A 157 -12.69 13.55 2.49
N VAL A 158 -12.29 12.61 3.36
CA VAL A 158 -11.77 12.88 4.70
C VAL A 158 -10.46 12.11 4.89
N PRO A 159 -9.33 12.58 4.31
CA PRO A 159 -8.10 11.80 4.21
C PRO A 159 -7.54 11.30 5.55
N THR A 160 -7.73 12.08 6.62
CA THR A 160 -7.27 11.74 7.97
C THR A 160 -8.04 10.57 8.60
N LYS A 161 -9.19 10.20 8.04
CA LYS A 161 -10.00 9.04 8.46
C LYS A 161 -9.91 7.87 7.48
N ALA A 162 -9.28 8.07 6.33
CA ALA A 162 -9.23 7.07 5.29
C ALA A 162 -8.47 5.82 5.74
N LYS A 163 -9.02 4.65 5.41
CA LYS A 163 -8.46 3.34 5.74
C LYS A 163 -8.70 2.36 4.60
N PHE A 164 -7.65 1.61 4.22
CA PHE A 164 -7.82 0.54 3.24
C PHE A 164 -8.85 -0.48 3.75
N PRO A 165 -9.97 -0.70 3.03
CA PRO A 165 -11.09 -1.47 3.56
C PRO A 165 -10.74 -2.94 3.76
N ALA A 166 -11.31 -3.51 4.83
CA ALA A 166 -11.12 -4.91 5.22
C ALA A 166 -9.66 -5.30 5.51
N PHE A 167 -8.77 -4.33 5.74
CA PHE A 167 -7.36 -4.58 6.05
C PHE A 167 -6.79 -3.61 7.09
N GLU A 168 -6.85 -2.30 6.85
CA GLU A 168 -6.29 -1.29 7.75
C GLU A 168 -7.21 -1.03 8.95
N LEU A 169 -6.66 -1.08 10.16
CA LEU A 169 -7.41 -1.08 11.43
C LEU A 169 -7.47 0.27 12.14
#